data_AF-A0A1S3KYD4-F1
#
_entry.id   AF-A0A1S3KYD4-F1
#
_cell.length_a   1.000
_cell.length_b   1.000
_cell.length_c   1.000
_cell.angle_alpha   90.00
_cell.angle_beta   90.00
_cell.angle_gamma   90.00
#
_symmetry.space_group_name_H-M   'P 1'
#
loop_
_entity.id
_entity.type
_entity.pdbx_description
1 polymer ?
#
loop_
_entity_poly.entity_id
_entity_poly.type
_entity_poly.pdbx_seq_one_letter_code
_entity_poly.pdbx_strand_id
1 'polypeptide(L)'
;MMYHTITLTREDLEKFKALRIIIRIGSGYDNIDIKAAGELGVSNSVCPPAPGVAVCNIPSACVEETADSTMCHILNLYRRNTWLYQALREGTRVQSVEQIREVASGAARIRGETLGLIGF
;
A
#
# COMPACT_ATOMS: atom_id res chain seq x y z
N MET A 1 -16.34 10.12 -0.14
CA MET A 1 -15.08 9.58 0.41
C MET A 1 -14.88 8.17 -0.12
N MET A 2 -13.64 7.72 -0.32
CA MET A 2 -13.37 6.38 -0.86
C MET A 2 -12.05 5.80 -0.34
N TYR A 3 -11.96 4.46 -0.31
CA TYR A 3 -10.75 3.69 0.01
C TYR A 3 -9.97 3.33 -1.27
N HIS A 4 -9.05 2.38 -1.18
CA HIS A 4 -8.20 1.90 -2.28
C HIS A 4 -8.88 0.82 -3.16
N THR A 5 -10.08 0.36 -2.81
CA THR A 5 -10.74 -0.80 -3.45
C THR A 5 -11.60 -0.45 -4.67
N ILE A 6 -11.83 0.84 -4.93
CA ILE A 6 -12.58 1.34 -6.10
C ILE A 6 -11.63 2.20 -6.92
N THR A 7 -11.70 2.08 -8.24
CA THR A 7 -10.95 2.93 -9.18
C THR A 7 -11.89 3.90 -9.86
N LEU A 8 -11.49 5.18 -9.99
CA LEU A 8 -12.24 6.20 -10.71
C LEU A 8 -11.46 6.64 -11.94
N THR A 9 -11.87 6.13 -13.09
CA THR A 9 -11.37 6.57 -14.40
C THR A 9 -12.06 7.87 -14.83
N ARG A 10 -11.59 8.51 -15.90
CA ARG A 10 -12.29 9.65 -16.52
C ARG A 10 -13.77 9.35 -16.79
N GLU A 11 -14.07 8.22 -17.42
CA GLU A 11 -15.44 7.82 -17.75
C GLU A 11 -16.32 7.67 -16.51
N ASP A 12 -15.74 7.22 -15.40
CA ASP A 12 -16.46 7.13 -14.12
C ASP A 12 -16.71 8.51 -13.51
N LEU A 13 -15.70 9.38 -13.56
CA LEU A 13 -15.79 10.73 -13.03
C LEU A 13 -16.83 11.58 -13.78
N GLU A 14 -16.97 11.41 -15.10
CA GLU A 14 -17.97 12.10 -15.94
C GLU A 14 -19.42 11.77 -15.56
N LYS A 15 -19.68 10.60 -14.95
CA LYS A 15 -21.01 10.21 -14.47
C LYS A 15 -21.49 11.08 -13.30
N PHE A 16 -20.57 11.72 -12.58
CA PHE A 16 -20.89 12.53 -11.40
C PHE A 16 -21.18 14.00 -11.75
N LYS A 17 -22.46 14.35 -11.83
CA LYS A 17 -22.92 15.69 -12.27
C LYS A 17 -22.73 16.83 -11.26
N ALA A 18 -22.58 16.50 -9.98
CA ALA A 18 -22.53 17.47 -8.89
C ALA A 18 -21.32 17.28 -7.96
N LEU A 19 -20.40 16.38 -8.30
CA LEU A 19 -19.23 16.11 -7.48
C LEU A 19 -18.25 17.29 -7.53
N ARG A 20 -17.76 17.69 -6.36
CA ARG A 20 -16.80 18.80 -6.20
C ARG A 20 -15.52 18.40 -5.49
N ILE A 21 -15.57 17.34 -4.68
CA ILE A 21 -14.46 16.87 -3.87
C ILE A 21 -14.48 15.35 -3.73
N ILE A 22 -13.31 14.73 -3.83
CA ILE A 22 -13.06 13.34 -3.50
C ILE A 22 -12.00 13.32 -2.40
N ILE A 23 -12.30 12.64 -1.29
CA ILE A 23 -11.35 12.39 -0.21
C ILE A 23 -10.97 10.92 -0.24
N ARG A 24 -9.69 10.63 -0.51
CA ARG A 24 -9.08 9.32 -0.36
C ARG A 24 -8.75 9.08 1.11
N ILE A 25 -9.36 8.05 1.68
CA ILE A 25 -9.04 7.55 3.02
C ILE A 25 -7.77 6.69 2.88
N GLY A 26 -6.61 7.33 3.07
CA GLY A 26 -5.28 6.76 2.88
C GLY A 26 -4.34 7.74 2.15
N SER A 27 -3.06 7.38 2.08
CA SER A 27 -2.01 8.22 1.47
C SER A 27 -1.97 8.13 -0.07
N GLY A 28 -2.12 6.93 -0.63
CA GLY A 28 -2.12 6.71 -2.08
C GLY A 28 -3.38 7.25 -2.79
N TYR A 29 -3.21 7.73 -4.01
CA TYR A 29 -4.28 8.31 -4.85
C TYR A 29 -4.18 7.88 -6.33
N ASP A 30 -3.40 6.84 -6.61
CA ASP A 30 -3.20 6.22 -7.92
C ASP A 30 -4.48 5.63 -8.53
N ASN A 31 -5.44 5.25 -7.68
CA ASN A 31 -6.74 4.72 -8.09
C ASN A 31 -7.76 5.80 -8.53
N ILE A 32 -7.34 7.05 -8.67
CA ILE A 32 -8.17 8.16 -9.18
C ILE A 32 -7.40 8.82 -10.33
N ASP A 33 -8.06 9.04 -11.46
CA ASP A 33 -7.54 9.94 -12.50
C ASP A 33 -7.62 11.40 -12.02
N ILE A 34 -6.62 11.81 -11.24
CA ILE A 34 -6.56 13.15 -10.63
C ILE A 34 -6.49 14.27 -11.69
N LYS A 35 -5.96 13.96 -12.88
CA LYS A 35 -5.88 14.91 -13.98
C LYS A 35 -7.27 15.11 -14.59
N ALA A 36 -7.99 14.04 -14.91
CA ALA A 36 -9.37 14.13 -15.37
C ALA A 36 -10.26 14.81 -14.32
N ALA A 37 -10.11 14.47 -13.04
CA ALA A 37 -10.86 15.11 -11.96
C ALA A 37 -10.72 16.64 -11.97
N GLY A 38 -9.49 17.15 -12.12
CA GLY A 38 -9.23 18.59 -12.24
C GLY A 38 -9.81 19.23 -13.50
N GLU A 39 -9.89 18.50 -14.61
CA GLU A 39 -10.39 18.99 -15.90
C GLU A 39 -11.92 19.05 -15.99
N LEU A 40 -12.68 18.25 -15.24
CA LEU A 40 -14.14 18.14 -15.36
C LEU A 40 -14.95 19.41 -15.03
N GLY A 41 -14.34 20.36 -14.33
CA GLY A 41 -14.94 21.68 -14.12
C GLY A 41 -14.84 22.59 -15.33
N VAL A 42 -13.86 22.35 -16.19
CA VAL A 42 -13.55 23.16 -17.37
C VAL A 42 -14.42 22.76 -18.58
N SER A 43 -14.83 21.50 -18.68
CA SER A 43 -15.54 20.95 -19.86
C SER A 43 -17.07 21.04 -19.81
N ASN A 44 -17.67 21.28 -18.65
CA ASN A 44 -19.13 21.40 -18.51
C ASN A 44 -19.56 22.85 -18.72
N SER A 45 -20.31 23.08 -19.80
CA SER A 45 -20.72 24.36 -20.42
C SER A 45 -21.64 25.28 -19.57
N VAL A 46 -21.33 25.47 -18.29
CA VAL A 46 -22.00 26.43 -17.42
C VAL A 46 -21.07 27.62 -17.24
N CYS A 47 -21.56 28.83 -17.54
CA CYS A 47 -20.87 30.08 -17.25
C CYS A 47 -21.37 30.64 -15.91
N PRO A 48 -20.49 30.97 -14.94
CA PRO A 48 -19.03 30.82 -14.98
C PRO A 48 -18.60 29.34 -14.85
N PRO A 49 -17.44 28.96 -15.40
CA PRO A 49 -16.95 27.59 -15.34
C PRO A 49 -16.86 27.13 -13.89
N ALA A 50 -17.41 25.96 -13.61
CA ALA A 50 -17.33 25.41 -12.27
C ALA A 50 -15.90 24.92 -12.01
N PRO A 51 -15.38 24.97 -10.77
CA PRO A 51 -14.08 24.38 -10.48
C PRO A 51 -14.13 22.86 -10.73
N GLY A 52 -12.98 22.30 -11.15
CA GLY A 52 -12.78 20.86 -11.24
C GLY A 52 -13.03 20.14 -9.93
N VAL A 53 -13.08 18.81 -9.98
CA VAL A 53 -13.22 17.98 -8.79
C VAL A 53 -11.88 17.96 -8.05
N ALA A 54 -11.85 18.52 -6.84
CA ALA A 54 -10.66 18.46 -5.99
C ALA A 54 -10.44 17.03 -5.47
N VAL A 55 -9.19 16.57 -5.47
CA VAL A 55 -8.80 15.29 -4.87
C VAL A 55 -7.88 15.54 -3.70
N CYS A 56 -8.24 15.01 -2.53
CA CYS A 56 -7.46 15.08 -1.31
C CYS A 56 -7.13 13.68 -0.80
N ASN A 57 -5.98 13.52 -0.15
CA ASN A 57 -5.57 12.29 0.54
C ASN A 57 -5.33 12.57 2.04
N ILE A 58 -5.02 11.52 2.80
CA ILE A 58 -4.57 11.63 4.19
C ILE A 58 -3.10 11.17 4.24
N PRO A 59 -2.13 12.10 4.08
CA PRO A 59 -0.74 11.73 3.83
C PRO A 59 -0.04 11.13 5.06
N SER A 60 -0.49 11.48 6.27
CA SER A 60 0.02 10.94 7.54
C SER A 60 -0.73 9.68 8.00
N ALA A 61 -1.61 9.12 7.18
CA ALA A 61 -2.31 7.89 7.53
C ALA A 61 -1.34 6.70 7.61
N CYS A 62 -1.28 6.07 8.77
CA CYS A 62 -0.58 4.80 8.99
C CYS A 62 0.93 4.83 8.67
N VAL A 63 1.61 5.97 8.84
CA VAL A 63 3.04 6.10 8.49
C VAL A 63 3.89 5.14 9.31
N GLU A 64 3.75 5.17 10.63
CA GLU A 64 4.53 4.32 11.54
C GLU A 64 4.07 2.86 11.44
N GLU A 65 2.77 2.61 11.32
CA GLU A 65 2.23 1.25 11.16
C GLU A 65 2.71 0.59 9.86
N THR A 66 2.86 1.37 8.78
CA THR A 66 3.42 0.89 7.50
C THR A 66 4.92 0.63 7.64
N ALA A 67 5.66 1.49 8.36
CA ALA A 67 7.08 1.28 8.64
C ALA A 67 7.31 0.02 9.49
N ASP A 68 6.53 -0.17 10.55
CA ASP A 68 6.57 -1.34 11.44
C ASP A 68 6.25 -2.62 10.69
N SER A 69 5.21 -2.59 9.85
CA SER A 69 4.86 -3.73 8.99
C SER A 69 5.96 -4.05 7.98
N THR A 70 6.58 -3.03 7.39
CA THR A 70 7.71 -3.19 6.45
C THR A 70 8.91 -3.81 7.15
N MET A 71 9.26 -3.33 8.35
CA MET A 71 10.32 -3.91 9.18
C MET A 71 10.00 -5.35 9.58
N CYS A 72 8.75 -5.65 9.94
CA CYS A 72 8.28 -7.00 10.20
C CYS A 72 8.51 -7.92 8.99
N HIS A 73 8.14 -7.48 7.78
CA HIS A 73 8.36 -8.25 6.55
C HIS A 73 9.85 -8.47 6.27
N ILE A 74 10.69 -7.44 6.40
CA ILE A 74 12.16 -7.56 6.21
C ILE A 74 12.72 -8.58 7.20
N LEU A 75 12.38 -8.47 8.49
CA LEU A 75 12.86 -9.39 9.52
C LEU A 75 12.32 -10.81 9.31
N ASN A 76 11.07 -10.97 8.84
CA ASN A 76 10.52 -12.27 8.49
C ASN A 76 11.31 -12.95 7.37
N LEU A 77 11.83 -12.20 6.39
CA LEU A 77 12.69 -12.76 5.35
C LEU A 77 14.06 -13.16 5.90
N TYR A 78 14.72 -12.29 6.68
CA TYR A 78 16.03 -12.60 7.26
C TYR A 78 16.00 -13.73 8.29
N ARG A 79 14.92 -13.84 9.07
CA ARG A 79 14.80 -14.76 10.22
C ARG A 79 13.93 -15.97 9.95
N ARG A 80 13.23 -15.98 8.82
CA ARG A 80 12.29 -17.05 8.40
C ARG A 80 11.15 -17.30 9.38
N ASN A 81 10.83 -16.36 10.28
CA ASN A 81 9.90 -16.57 11.40
C ASN A 81 8.53 -17.11 10.95
N THR A 82 7.90 -16.49 9.95
CA THR A 82 6.59 -16.93 9.45
C THR A 82 6.65 -18.32 8.80
N TRP A 83 7.73 -18.62 8.07
CA TRP A 83 7.92 -19.95 7.46
C TRP A 83 8.17 -21.03 8.53
N LEU A 84 8.93 -20.72 9.58
CA LEU A 84 9.14 -21.64 10.71
C LEU A 84 7.83 -21.90 11.47
N TYR A 85 7.05 -20.85 11.73
CA TYR A 85 5.70 -20.98 12.29
C TYR A 85 4.83 -21.90 11.43
N GLN A 86 4.83 -21.68 10.12
CA GLN A 86 4.06 -22.48 9.18
C GLN A 86 4.50 -23.95 9.19
N ALA A 87 5.82 -24.22 9.14
CA ALA A 87 6.35 -25.57 9.14
C ALA A 87 5.94 -26.36 10.40
N LEU A 88 5.97 -25.72 11.58
CA LEU A 88 5.51 -26.34 12.83
C LEU A 88 4.00 -26.59 12.81
N ARG A 89 3.21 -25.62 12.31
CA ARG A 89 1.76 -25.77 12.16
C ARG A 89 1.38 -26.89 11.19
N GLU A 90 2.19 -27.12 10.17
CA GLU A 90 2.05 -28.21 9.20
C GLU A 90 2.53 -29.57 9.73
N GLY A 91 3.03 -29.63 10.96
CA GLY A 91 3.38 -30.88 11.65
C GLY A 91 4.86 -31.25 11.60
N THR A 92 5.73 -30.38 11.09
CA THR A 92 7.18 -30.60 11.14
C THR A 92 7.63 -30.73 12.59
N ARG A 93 8.34 -31.81 12.92
CA ARG A 93 8.94 -32.03 14.24
C ARG A 93 10.43 -31.76 14.18
N VAL A 94 10.88 -30.84 15.02
CA VAL A 94 12.28 -30.42 15.12
C VAL A 94 12.80 -30.80 16.50
N GLN A 95 13.76 -31.73 16.56
CA GLN A 95 14.29 -32.30 17.81
C GLN A 95 15.81 -32.15 17.90
N SER A 96 16.52 -32.30 16.77
CA SER A 96 17.98 -32.20 16.73
C SER A 96 18.47 -30.85 16.21
N VAL A 97 19.73 -30.51 16.50
CA VAL A 97 20.36 -29.28 16.03
C VAL A 97 20.48 -29.25 14.51
N GLU A 98 20.69 -30.40 13.87
CA GLU A 98 20.73 -30.57 12.42
C GLU A 98 19.38 -30.21 11.79
N GLN A 99 18.29 -30.71 12.38
CA GLN A 99 16.93 -30.39 11.92
C GLN A 99 16.61 -28.90 12.10
N ILE A 100 17.09 -28.26 13.17
CA ILE A 100 16.96 -26.80 13.36
C ILE A 100 17.66 -26.06 12.20
N ARG A 101 18.89 -26.46 11.85
CA ARG A 101 19.65 -25.85 10.76
C ARG A 101 18.99 -26.08 9.41
N GLU A 102 18.41 -27.25 9.18
CA GLU A 102 17.73 -27.61 7.94
C GLU A 102 16.45 -26.79 7.75
N VAL A 103 15.55 -26.79 8.75
CA VAL A 103 14.27 -26.08 8.65
C VAL A 103 14.43 -24.56 8.62
N ALA A 104 15.46 -24.04 9.29
CA ALA A 104 15.81 -22.61 9.31
C ALA A 104 16.86 -22.22 8.26
N SER A 105 17.22 -23.15 7.35
CA SER A 105 18.24 -22.91 6.31
C SER A 105 17.95 -21.63 5.55
N GLY A 106 18.97 -20.82 5.24
CA GLY A 106 18.80 -19.53 4.59
C GLY A 106 18.50 -18.35 5.52
N ALA A 107 18.28 -18.56 6.83
CA ALA A 107 18.27 -17.45 7.78
C ALA A 107 19.67 -16.76 7.82
N ALA A 108 19.73 -15.45 7.56
CA ALA A 108 20.99 -14.71 7.36
C ALA A 108 21.27 -13.61 8.40
N ARG A 109 22.53 -13.43 8.79
CA ARG A 109 22.91 -12.32 9.70
C ARG A 109 22.67 -10.98 9.01
N ILE A 110 21.98 -10.06 9.70
CA ILE A 110 21.59 -8.75 9.13
C ILE A 110 22.76 -7.76 9.10
N ARG A 111 23.64 -7.79 10.12
CA ARG A 111 24.76 -6.84 10.22
C ARG A 111 25.68 -7.01 9.00
N GLY A 112 25.91 -5.91 8.28
CA GLY A 112 26.76 -5.86 7.09
C GLY A 112 25.98 -5.82 5.77
N GLU A 113 24.67 -6.07 5.82
CA GLU A 113 23.80 -5.99 4.64
C GLU A 113 23.45 -4.54 4.30
N THR A 114 23.11 -4.31 3.03
CA THR A 114 22.64 -3.01 2.54
C THR A 114 21.12 -3.09 2.28
N LEU A 115 20.34 -2.25 2.96
CA LEU A 115 18.92 -2.09 2.69
C LEU A 115 18.72 -0.89 1.74
N GLY A 116 18.32 -1.17 0.50
CA GLY A 116 17.96 -0.15 -0.47
C GLY A 116 16.51 0.30 -0.31
N LEU A 117 16.28 1.60 -0.11
CA LEU A 117 14.95 2.21 -0.06
C LEU A 117 14.68 2.96 -1.37
N ILE A 118 13.54 2.71 -2.02
CA ILE A 118 13.10 3.42 -3.23
C ILE A 118 11.86 4.23 -2.89
N GLY A 119 12.00 5.57 -2.93
CA GLY A 119 11.01 6.53 -2.44
C GLY A 119 11.30 6.93 -0.99
N PHE A 120 11.84 8.15 -0.79
CA PHE A 120 12.25 8.69 0.52
C PHE A 120 11.91 10.18 0.60
#